data_AF-A0A1Q8SWK8-F1
#
_entry.id   AF-A0A1Q8SWK8-F1
#
_cell.length_a   1.000
_cell.length_b   1.000
_cell.length_c   1.000
_cell.angle_alpha   90.00
_cell.angle_beta   90.00
_cell.angle_gamma   90.00
#
_symmetry.space_group_name_H-M   'P 1'
#
loop_
_entity.id
_entity.type
_entity.pdbx_description
1 polymer ?
#
loop_
_entity_poly.entity_id
_entity_poly.type
_entity_poly.pdbx_seq_one_letter_code
_entity_poly.pdbx_strand_id
1 'polypeptide(L)'
;MTSSHQLERLIRLRRQRTRLAEEALAAGQRHCHDLAAQRQRLEASLIEHQRTSTQREQTHFEAGQHQPLDANALAEWQQTLADDAEHRESLIRQRRTQAQTLRAAEQERDGLAADWARRRRAQQALERLGDDRHHARIVDAERLAELEMEEMSPGRGDRR
;
A
#
# COMPACT_ATOMS: atom_id res chain seq x y z
N MET A 1 27.12 -4.95 -32.32
CA MET A 1 25.93 -4.37 -31.65
C MET A 1 26.32 -3.97 -30.24
N THR A 2 26.34 -2.67 -29.95
CA THR A 2 27.17 -2.04 -28.91
C THR A 2 26.56 -2.08 -27.50
N SER A 3 27.42 -2.01 -26.49
CA SER A 3 27.09 -1.99 -25.04
C SER A 3 26.13 -0.87 -24.62
N SER A 4 26.00 0.21 -25.43
CA SER A 4 25.03 1.31 -25.21
C SER A 4 23.58 0.84 -25.34
N HIS A 5 23.27 0.12 -26.43
CA HIS A 5 21.91 -0.37 -26.68
C HIS A 5 21.46 -1.40 -25.65
N GLN A 6 22.40 -2.18 -25.12
CA GLN A 6 22.14 -3.13 -24.04
C GLN A 6 21.77 -2.39 -22.73
N LEU A 7 22.49 -1.31 -22.40
CA LEU A 7 22.20 -0.49 -21.21
C LEU A 7 20.85 0.23 -21.32
N GLU A 8 20.56 0.86 -22.46
CA GLU A 8 19.26 1.52 -22.71
C GLU A 8 18.09 0.53 -22.64
N ARG A 9 18.26 -0.67 -23.20
CA ARG A 9 17.26 -1.75 -23.09
C ARG A 9 17.06 -2.17 -21.62
N LEU A 10 18.13 -2.29 -20.85
CA LEU A 10 18.06 -2.63 -19.44
C LEU A 10 17.37 -1.54 -18.61
N ILE A 11 17.65 -0.26 -18.89
CA ILE A 11 16.97 0.89 -18.25
C ILE A 11 15.47 0.84 -18.53
N ARG A 12 15.06 0.65 -19.79
CA ARG A 12 13.64 0.53 -20.16
C ARG A 12 12.94 -0.62 -19.42
N LEU A 13 13.56 -1.80 -19.39
CA LEU A 13 13.01 -2.96 -18.67
C LEU A 13 12.89 -2.71 -17.17
N ARG A 14 13.90 -2.06 -16.56
CA ARG A 14 13.86 -1.70 -15.13
C ARG A 14 12.76 -0.69 -14.83
N ARG A 15 12.61 0.36 -15.65
CA ARG A 15 11.51 1.34 -15.55
C ARG A 15 10.15 0.67 -15.57
N GLN A 16 9.91 -0.21 -16.55
CA GLN A 16 8.67 -0.96 -16.65
C GLN A 16 8.40 -1.80 -15.39
N ARG A 17 9.41 -2.53 -14.89
CA ARG A 17 9.31 -3.36 -13.68
C ARG A 17 9.08 -2.55 -12.40
N THR A 18 9.62 -1.34 -12.32
CA THR A 18 9.35 -0.41 -11.20
C THR A 18 7.91 0.08 -11.25
N ARG A 19 7.42 0.47 -12.44
CA ARG A 19 6.05 0.91 -12.63
C ARG A 19 5.03 -0.17 -12.25
N LEU A 20 5.25 -1.41 -12.66
CA LEU A 20 4.38 -2.53 -12.26
C LEU A 20 4.38 -2.76 -10.74
N ALA A 21 5.54 -2.58 -10.09
CA ALA A 21 5.62 -2.70 -8.63
C ALA A 21 4.93 -1.53 -7.90
N GLU A 22 4.97 -0.33 -8.49
CA GLU A 22 4.24 0.84 -8.00
C GLU A 22 2.73 0.66 -8.11
N GLU A 23 2.25 0.14 -9.25
CA GLU A 23 0.84 -0.17 -9.48
C GLU A 23 0.35 -1.25 -8.49
N ALA A 24 1.17 -2.28 -8.23
CA ALA A 24 0.87 -3.30 -7.22
C ALA A 24 0.81 -2.72 -5.80
N LEU A 25 1.77 -1.86 -5.42
CA LEU A 25 1.76 -1.17 -4.13
C LEU A 25 0.51 -0.30 -3.97
N ALA A 26 0.13 0.46 -5.01
CA ALA A 26 -1.08 1.29 -4.98
C ALA A 26 -2.35 0.44 -4.84
N ALA A 27 -2.40 -0.74 -5.47
CA ALA A 27 -3.49 -1.70 -5.28
C ALA A 27 -3.55 -2.22 -3.84
N GLY A 28 -2.40 -2.61 -3.27
CA GLY A 28 -2.31 -3.05 -1.87
C GLY A 28 -2.74 -1.96 -0.87
N GLN A 29 -2.37 -0.70 -1.13
CA GLN A 29 -2.80 0.45 -0.32
C GLN A 29 -4.33 0.64 -0.35
N ARG A 30 -4.94 0.56 -1.54
CA ARG A 30 -6.41 0.62 -1.67
C ARG A 30 -7.08 -0.52 -0.93
N HIS A 31 -6.57 -1.74 -1.07
CA HIS A 31 -7.12 -2.90 -0.38
C HIS A 31 -7.08 -2.73 1.16
N CYS A 32 -5.96 -2.25 1.71
CA CYS A 32 -5.85 -1.96 3.13
C CYS A 32 -6.86 -0.88 3.58
N HIS A 33 -7.03 0.17 2.77
CA HIS A 33 -7.99 1.23 3.05
C HIS A 33 -9.44 0.71 3.09
N ASP A 34 -9.82 -0.13 2.12
CA ASP A 34 -11.15 -0.73 2.06
C ASP A 34 -11.41 -1.63 3.27
N LEU A 35 -10.43 -2.46 3.66
CA LEU A 35 -10.53 -3.31 4.84
C LEU A 35 -10.64 -2.49 6.14
N ALA A 36 -9.88 -1.40 6.26
CA ALA A 36 -9.99 -0.49 7.41
C ALA A 36 -11.38 0.15 7.49
N ALA A 37 -11.94 0.58 6.36
CA ALA A 37 -13.29 1.13 6.30
C ALA A 37 -14.36 0.10 6.66
N GLN A 38 -14.22 -1.15 6.21
CA GLN A 38 -15.11 -2.25 6.60
C GLN A 38 -15.06 -2.53 8.10
N ARG A 39 -13.86 -2.54 8.69
CA ARG A 39 -13.68 -2.69 10.13
C ARG A 39 -14.34 -1.58 10.92
N GLN A 40 -14.21 -0.32 10.47
CA GLN A 40 -14.85 0.82 11.13
C GLN A 40 -16.39 0.70 11.10
N ARG A 41 -16.97 0.26 9.97
CA ARG A 41 -18.42 0.00 9.87
C ARG A 41 -18.87 -1.10 10.83
N LEU A 42 -18.08 -2.16 10.97
CA LEU A 42 -18.39 -3.25 11.91
C LEU A 42 -18.30 -2.77 13.37
N GLU A 43 -17.31 -1.95 13.70
CA GLU A 43 -17.18 -1.35 15.03
C GLU A 43 -18.39 -0.43 15.34
N ALA A 44 -18.85 0.36 14.37
CA ALA A 44 -20.07 1.17 14.52
C ALA A 44 -21.32 0.30 14.71
N SER A 45 -21.46 -0.78 13.95
CA SER A 45 -22.58 -1.74 14.11
C SER A 45 -22.59 -2.39 15.49
N LEU A 46 -21.43 -2.73 16.05
CA LEU A 46 -21.33 -3.31 17.39
C LEU A 46 -21.73 -2.30 18.47
N ILE A 47 -21.33 -1.04 18.33
CA ILE A 47 -21.73 0.03 19.24
C ILE A 47 -23.25 0.24 19.18
N GLU A 48 -23.82 0.29 17.98
CA GLU A 48 -25.26 0.49 17.80
C GLU A 48 -26.08 -0.68 18.35
N HIS A 49 -25.66 -1.91 18.06
CA HIS A 49 -26.29 -3.10 18.64
C HIS A 49 -26.24 -3.08 20.17
N GLN A 50 -25.10 -2.71 20.76
CA GLN A 50 -24.98 -2.62 22.22
C GLN A 50 -25.90 -1.54 22.80
N ARG A 51 -25.98 -0.35 22.18
CA ARG A 51 -26.88 0.71 22.62
C ARG A 51 -28.34 0.30 22.56
N THR A 52 -28.77 -0.27 21.44
CA THR A 52 -30.16 -0.71 21.24
C THR A 52 -30.53 -1.88 22.17
N SER A 53 -29.62 -2.80 22.43
CA SER A 53 -29.82 -3.89 23.39
C SER A 53 -29.95 -3.35 24.83
N THR A 54 -29.03 -2.49 25.27
CA THR A 54 -29.12 -1.84 26.60
C THR A 54 -30.39 -0.99 26.76
N GLN A 55 -30.80 -0.26 25.71
CA GLN A 55 -32.02 0.53 25.76
C GLN A 55 -33.27 -0.36 25.89
N ARG A 56 -33.33 -1.48 25.17
CA ARG A 56 -34.42 -2.46 25.28
C ARG A 56 -34.49 -3.05 26.68
N GLU A 57 -33.36 -3.49 27.24
CA GLU A 57 -33.27 -3.99 28.62
C GLU A 57 -33.78 -2.95 29.64
N GLN A 58 -33.37 -1.68 29.50
CA GLN A 58 -33.81 -0.60 30.36
C GLN A 58 -35.33 -0.37 30.26
N THR A 59 -35.90 -0.37 29.05
CA THR A 59 -37.34 -0.23 28.84
C THR A 59 -38.12 -1.39 29.48
N HIS A 60 -37.64 -2.62 29.36
CA HIS A 60 -38.25 -3.78 30.02
C HIS A 60 -38.17 -3.68 31.54
N PHE A 61 -37.04 -3.23 32.08
CA PHE A 61 -36.87 -3.02 33.52
C PHE A 61 -37.84 -1.96 34.06
N GLU A 62 -37.98 -0.82 33.37
CA GLU A 62 -38.90 0.26 33.74
C GLU A 62 -40.37 -0.17 33.64
N ALA A 63 -40.75 -0.88 32.57
CA ALA A 63 -42.10 -1.42 32.42
C ALA A 63 -42.45 -2.42 33.54
N GLY A 64 -41.48 -3.25 33.95
CA GLY A 64 -41.62 -4.21 35.05
C GLY A 64 -41.88 -3.58 36.43
N GLN A 65 -41.53 -2.30 36.64
CA GLN A 65 -41.84 -1.58 37.88
C GLN A 65 -43.33 -1.23 37.99
N HIS A 66 -44.02 -1.09 36.86
CA HIS A 66 -45.44 -0.72 36.81
C HIS A 66 -46.35 -1.93 36.74
N GLN A 67 -45.92 -3.01 36.09
CA GLN A 67 -46.66 -4.26 36.00
C GLN A 67 -45.69 -5.44 35.87
N PRO A 68 -45.78 -6.48 36.71
CA PRO A 68 -44.94 -7.67 36.56
C PRO A 68 -45.24 -8.36 35.22
N LEU A 69 -44.17 -8.81 34.55
CA LEU A 69 -44.27 -9.56 33.29
C LEU A 69 -45.05 -10.86 33.52
N ASP A 70 -45.95 -11.18 32.58
CA ASP A 70 -46.54 -12.51 32.54
C ASP A 70 -45.53 -13.54 32.00
N ALA A 71 -45.88 -14.83 32.08
CA ALA A 71 -44.98 -15.91 31.69
C ALA A 71 -44.62 -15.89 30.19
N ASN A 72 -45.52 -15.40 29.33
CA ASN A 72 -45.27 -15.32 27.90
C ASN A 72 -44.32 -14.18 27.58
N ALA A 73 -44.56 -13.00 28.14
CA ALA A 73 -43.70 -11.82 27.99
C ALA A 73 -42.29 -12.06 28.56
N LEU A 74 -42.19 -12.81 29.66
CA LEU A 74 -40.90 -13.24 30.21
C LEU A 74 -40.15 -14.18 29.24
N ALA A 75 -40.84 -15.14 28.62
CA ALA A 75 -40.23 -16.04 27.64
C ALA A 75 -39.77 -15.30 26.37
N GLU A 76 -40.59 -14.39 25.85
CA GLU A 76 -40.23 -13.53 24.71
C GLU A 76 -39.01 -12.66 25.00
N TRP A 77 -38.92 -12.11 26.21
CA TRP A 77 -37.77 -11.33 26.64
C TRP A 77 -36.50 -12.19 26.74
N GLN A 78 -36.59 -13.38 27.33
CA GLN A 78 -35.46 -14.33 27.39
C GLN A 78 -34.97 -14.73 26.00
N GLN A 79 -35.88 -14.95 25.04
CA GLN A 79 -35.51 -15.24 23.66
C GLN A 79 -34.79 -14.04 23.03
N THR A 80 -35.28 -12.82 23.23
CA THR A 80 -34.64 -11.60 22.71
C THR A 80 -33.22 -11.42 23.25
N LEU A 81 -33.00 -11.71 24.54
CA LEU A 81 -31.65 -11.66 25.15
C LEU A 81 -30.71 -12.72 24.56
N ALA A 82 -31.23 -13.92 24.29
CA ALA A 82 -30.46 -14.97 23.63
C ALA A 82 -30.08 -14.55 22.20
N ASP A 83 -31.03 -14.02 21.42
CA ASP A 83 -30.80 -13.53 20.06
C ASP A 83 -29.77 -12.38 20.03
N ASP A 84 -29.87 -11.42 20.95
CA ASP A 84 -28.92 -10.31 21.09
C ASP A 84 -27.51 -10.84 21.47
N ALA A 85 -27.41 -11.85 22.33
CA ALA A 85 -26.14 -12.46 22.73
C ALA A 85 -25.48 -13.19 21.55
N GLU A 86 -26.24 -13.99 20.80
CA GLU A 86 -25.78 -14.68 19.59
C GLU A 86 -25.31 -13.69 18.52
N HIS A 87 -26.09 -12.63 18.29
CA HIS A 87 -25.74 -11.60 17.32
C HIS A 87 -24.46 -10.87 17.73
N ARG A 88 -24.33 -10.48 19.00
CA ARG A 88 -23.11 -9.85 19.52
C ARG A 88 -21.89 -10.75 19.36
N GLU A 89 -22.03 -12.06 19.65
CA GLU A 89 -20.93 -13.01 19.47
C GLU A 89 -20.54 -13.13 17.99
N SER A 90 -21.52 -13.15 17.08
CA SER A 90 -21.28 -13.13 15.63
C SER A 90 -20.48 -11.90 15.22
N LEU A 91 -20.87 -10.69 15.65
CA LEU A 91 -20.14 -9.45 15.36
C LEU A 91 -18.72 -9.45 15.94
N ILE A 92 -18.51 -10.00 17.14
CA ILE A 92 -17.18 -10.13 17.75
C ILE A 92 -16.30 -11.09 16.93
N ARG A 93 -16.86 -12.23 16.47
CA ARG A 93 -16.15 -13.18 15.60
C ARG A 93 -15.77 -12.55 14.27
N GLN A 94 -16.68 -11.81 13.64
CA GLN A 94 -16.40 -11.05 12.42
C GLN A 94 -15.29 -10.02 12.64
N ARG A 95 -15.30 -9.31 13.77
CA ARG A 95 -14.28 -8.31 14.11
C ARG A 95 -12.89 -8.92 14.26
N ARG A 96 -12.79 -10.07 14.92
CA ARG A 96 -11.52 -10.80 15.06
C ARG A 96 -11.00 -11.24 13.69
N THR A 97 -11.87 -11.77 12.84
CA THR A 97 -11.53 -12.21 11.49
C THR A 97 -11.06 -11.03 10.63
N GLN A 98 -11.81 -9.93 10.59
CA GLN A 98 -11.41 -8.72 9.86
C GLN A 98 -10.10 -8.13 10.38
N ALA A 99 -9.86 -8.14 11.69
CA ALA A 99 -8.59 -7.65 12.26
C ALA A 99 -7.39 -8.52 11.81
N GLN A 100 -7.57 -9.83 11.68
CA GLN A 100 -6.55 -10.73 11.14
C GLN A 100 -6.32 -10.47 9.64
N THR A 101 -7.39 -10.36 8.85
CA THR A 101 -7.31 -10.05 7.42
C THR A 101 -6.62 -8.71 7.16
N LEU A 102 -6.97 -7.67 7.92
CA LEU A 102 -6.33 -6.36 7.81
C LEU A 102 -4.83 -6.43 8.13
N ARG A 103 -4.44 -7.12 9.21
CA ARG A 103 -3.03 -7.31 9.55
C ARG A 103 -2.25 -8.03 8.45
N ALA A 104 -2.84 -9.06 7.86
CA ALA A 104 -2.22 -9.78 6.74
C ALA A 104 -2.05 -8.87 5.51
N ALA A 105 -3.08 -8.09 5.17
CA ALA A 105 -3.02 -7.14 4.07
C ALA A 105 -1.98 -6.01 4.31
N GLU A 106 -1.86 -5.53 5.56
CA GLU A 106 -0.83 -4.55 5.94
C GLU A 106 0.58 -5.10 5.77
N GLN A 107 0.81 -6.36 6.18
CA GLN A 107 2.10 -7.04 5.99
C GLN A 107 2.42 -7.23 4.50
N GLU A 108 1.44 -7.61 3.69
CA GLU A 108 1.60 -7.73 2.24
C GLU A 108 1.95 -6.37 1.61
N ARG A 109 1.23 -5.30 1.98
CA ARG A 109 1.51 -3.93 1.53
C ARG A 109 2.94 -3.51 1.89
N ASP A 110 3.40 -3.81 3.10
CA ASP A 110 4.75 -3.47 3.54
C ASP A 110 5.82 -4.24 2.75
N GLY A 111 5.54 -5.50 2.41
CA GLY A 111 6.34 -6.29 1.47
C GLY A 111 6.41 -5.64 0.08
N LEU A 112 5.27 -5.25 -0.48
CA LEU A 112 5.19 -4.54 -1.77
C LEU A 112 5.94 -3.21 -1.73
N ALA A 113 5.87 -2.47 -0.63
CA ALA A 113 6.57 -1.20 -0.45
C ALA A 113 8.09 -1.40 -0.44
N ALA A 114 8.57 -2.41 0.29
CA ALA A 114 9.99 -2.77 0.32
C ALA A 114 10.48 -3.20 -1.08
N ASP A 115 9.68 -4.00 -1.80
CA ASP A 115 9.98 -4.45 -3.15
C ASP A 115 10.06 -3.31 -4.15
N TRP A 116 9.08 -2.39 -4.13
CA TRP A 116 9.10 -1.18 -4.94
C TRP A 116 10.32 -0.32 -4.62
N ALA A 117 10.64 -0.10 -3.34
CA ALA A 117 11.80 0.70 -2.93
C ALA A 117 13.13 0.08 -3.39
N ARG A 118 13.27 -1.26 -3.34
CA ARG A 118 14.45 -1.96 -3.90
C ARG A 118 14.55 -1.76 -5.41
N ARG A 119 13.44 -1.91 -6.14
CA ARG A 119 13.40 -1.74 -7.61
C ARG A 119 13.69 -0.31 -8.03
N ARG A 120 13.14 0.68 -7.32
CA ARG A 120 13.36 2.10 -7.57
C ARG A 120 14.82 2.48 -7.38
N ARG A 121 15.47 2.02 -6.30
CA ARG A 121 16.91 2.22 -6.08
C ARG A 121 17.75 1.60 -7.19
N ALA A 122 17.44 0.37 -7.60
CA ALA A 122 18.14 -0.29 -8.70
C ALA A 122 17.96 0.43 -10.04
N GLN A 123 16.77 0.97 -10.32
CA GLN A 123 16.53 1.80 -11.50
C GLN A 123 17.38 3.08 -11.46
N GLN A 124 17.37 3.81 -10.34
CA GLN A 124 18.13 5.04 -10.19
C GLN A 124 19.63 4.82 -10.35
N ALA A 125 20.17 3.74 -9.79
CA ALA A 125 21.57 3.37 -9.96
C ALA A 125 21.91 3.11 -11.44
N LEU A 126 21.00 2.49 -12.19
CA LEU A 126 21.21 2.21 -13.60
C LEU A 126 21.07 3.45 -14.49
N GLU A 127 20.16 4.35 -14.14
CA GLU A 127 20.01 5.66 -14.79
C GLU A 127 21.29 6.48 -14.62
N ARG A 128 21.83 6.57 -13.38
CA ARG A 128 23.12 7.23 -13.10
C ARG A 128 24.26 6.65 -13.92
N LEU A 129 24.37 5.32 -14.01
CA LEU A 129 25.38 4.68 -14.86
C LEU A 129 25.24 5.06 -16.34
N GLY A 130 24.00 5.24 -16.80
CA GLY A 130 23.72 5.74 -18.16
C GLY A 130 24.23 7.16 -18.36
N ASP A 131 23.94 8.04 -17.41
CA ASP A 131 24.36 9.45 -17.42
C ASP A 131 25.89 9.57 -17.36
N ASP A 132 26.55 8.82 -16.47
CA ASP A 132 28.00 8.80 -16.32
C ASP A 132 28.69 8.36 -17.61
N ARG A 133 28.17 7.32 -18.28
CA ARG A 133 28.70 6.84 -19.57
C ARG A 133 28.46 7.83 -20.69
N HIS A 134 27.34 8.53 -20.68
CA HIS A 134 27.07 9.57 -21.67
C HIS A 134 28.04 10.73 -21.50
N HIS A 135 28.24 11.19 -20.26
CA HIS A 135 29.17 12.25 -19.94
C HIS A 135 30.62 11.89 -20.32
N ALA A 136 31.07 10.67 -19.99
CA ALA A 136 32.40 10.20 -20.40
C ALA A 136 32.61 10.24 -21.92
N ARG A 137 31.59 9.87 -22.71
CA ARG A 137 31.67 9.94 -24.19
C ARG A 137 31.76 11.38 -24.70
N ILE A 138 31.08 12.34 -24.06
CA ILE A 138 31.17 13.76 -24.42
C ILE A 138 32.59 14.24 -24.17
N VAL A 139 33.14 13.97 -22.98
CA VAL A 139 34.51 14.36 -22.62
C VAL A 139 35.55 13.73 -23.56
N ASP A 140 35.38 12.45 -23.92
CA ASP A 140 36.28 11.79 -24.86
C ASP A 140 36.19 12.40 -26.27
N ALA A 141 34.99 12.80 -26.71
CA ALA A 141 34.80 13.49 -28.00
C ALA A 141 35.42 14.90 -27.99
N GLU A 142 35.28 15.65 -26.90
CA GLU A 142 35.92 16.95 -26.70
C GLU A 142 37.46 16.82 -26.75
N ARG A 143 38.02 15.85 -26.03
CA ARG A 143 39.48 15.57 -26.04
C ARG A 143 39.98 15.19 -27.42
N LEU A 144 39.23 14.38 -28.17
CA LEU A 144 39.59 14.03 -29.55
C LEU A 144 39.58 15.27 -30.45
N ALA A 145 38.56 16.12 -30.33
CA ALA A 145 38.48 17.36 -31.10
C ALA A 145 39.64 18.32 -30.76
N GLU A 146 40.04 18.43 -29.49
CA GLU A 146 41.21 19.20 -29.07
C GLU A 146 42.51 18.64 -29.67
N LEU A 147 42.71 17.32 -29.64
CA LEU A 147 43.87 16.68 -30.26
C LEU A 147 43.92 16.91 -31.77
N GLU A 148 42.79 16.77 -32.47
CA GLU A 148 42.69 17.04 -33.91
C GLU A 148 43.03 18.50 -34.24
N MET A 149 42.63 19.47 -33.40
CA MET A 149 43.01 20.87 -33.59
C MET A 149 44.51 21.12 -33.41
N GLU A 150 45.14 20.49 -32.41
CA GLU A 150 46.59 20.60 -32.19
C GLU A 150 47.40 19.94 -33.32
N GLU A 151 46.97 18.77 -33.81
CA GLU A 151 47.61 18.07 -34.94
C GLU A 151 47.47 18.83 -36.27
N MET A 152 46.34 19.52 -36.47
CA MET A 152 46.08 20.34 -37.66
C MET A 152 46.72 21.73 -37.59
N SER A 153 47.31 22.11 -36.45
CA SER A 153 48.02 23.37 -36.28
C SER A 153 49.41 23.23 -36.93
N PRO A 154 49.68 23.86 -38.10
CA PRO A 154 50.98 23.75 -38.72
C PRO A 154 52.00 24.40 -37.79
N GLY A 155 53.01 23.64 -37.38
CA GLY A 155 54.03 24.09 -36.44
C GLY A 155 54.51 25.50 -36.79
N ARG A 156 54.23 26.46 -35.91
CA ARG A 156 54.90 27.77 -35.91
C ARG A 156 56.34 27.54 -35.46
N GLY A 157 57.13 26.94 -36.34
CA GLY A 157 58.46 26.47 -36.05
C GLY A 157 59.28 26.28 -37.31
N ASP A 158 59.24 27.25 -38.24
CA ASP A 158 60.43 27.59 -39.02
C ASP A 158 60.27 28.93 -39.75
N ARG A 159 60.65 30.01 -39.08
CA ARG A 159 61.15 31.25 -39.71
C ARG A 159 62.12 31.91 -38.73
N ARG A 160 63.35 31.40 -38.70
CA ARG A 160 64.54 32.21 -38.41
C ARG A 160 65.29 32.41 -39.70
#